data_AF-A0A660MZ36-F1
#
_entry.id   AF-A0A660MZ36-F1
#
_cell.length_a   1.000
_cell.length_b   1.000
_cell.length_c   1.000
_cell.angle_alpha   90.00
_cell.angle_beta   90.00
_cell.angle_gamma   90.00
#
_symmetry.space_group_name_H-M   'P 1'
#
loop_
_entity.id
_entity.type
_entity.pdbx_description
1 polymer ?
#
loop_
_entity_poly.entity_id
_entity_poly.type
_entity_poly.pdbx_seq_one_letter_code
_entity_poly.pdbx_strand_id
1 'polypeptide(L)'
;METINIDNLGLSELKDLLKEVKLYRDLKTQLGNRGEKTYKKIKNGEKDLLVEYFPAISKELAFDESKKIFKNVFNLDVEQKDLKMEENAEIKGGIRIYMDDKVIDLSYLKIERELSK
;
A
#
# COMPACT_ATOMS: atom_id res chain seq x y z
N MET A 1 9.75 13.70 -22.73
CA MET A 1 8.74 14.41 -21.93
C MET A 1 8.24 15.55 -22.80
N GLU A 2 6.97 15.56 -23.14
CA GLU A 2 6.38 16.71 -23.84
C GLU A 2 6.36 17.91 -22.89
N THR A 3 6.87 19.04 -23.35
CA THR A 3 6.84 20.29 -22.62
C THR A 3 5.41 20.83 -22.68
N ILE A 4 4.69 20.79 -21.56
CA ILE A 4 3.34 21.36 -21.47
C ILE A 4 3.45 22.88 -21.48
N ASN A 5 2.85 23.54 -22.47
CA ASN A 5 2.69 24.99 -22.48
C ASN A 5 1.45 25.36 -21.67
N ILE A 6 1.66 25.97 -20.49
CA ILE A 6 0.61 26.32 -19.53
C ILE A 6 -0.38 27.34 -20.12
N ASP A 7 0.09 28.22 -21.01
CA ASP A 7 -0.72 29.29 -21.61
C ASP A 7 -1.81 28.76 -22.56
N ASN A 8 -1.68 27.49 -23.00
CA ASN A 8 -2.65 26.83 -23.86
C ASN A 8 -3.74 26.08 -23.07
N LEU A 9 -3.64 26.01 -21.73
CA LEU A 9 -4.57 25.27 -20.90
C LEU A 9 -5.79 26.12 -20.52
N GLY A 10 -6.98 25.53 -20.62
CA GLY A 10 -8.22 26.12 -20.12
C GLY A 10 -8.28 26.15 -18.59
N LEU A 11 -9.22 26.93 -18.03
CA LEU A 11 -9.40 27.05 -16.58
C LEU A 11 -9.59 25.70 -15.87
N SER A 12 -10.29 24.75 -16.50
CA SER A 12 -10.49 23.40 -15.92
C SER A 12 -9.17 22.64 -15.82
N GLU A 13 -8.39 22.62 -16.91
CA GLU A 13 -7.11 21.92 -16.99
C GLU A 13 -6.09 22.54 -16.02
N LEU A 14 -6.09 23.87 -15.88
CA LEU A 14 -5.27 24.59 -14.90
C LEU A 14 -5.65 24.22 -13.46
N LYS A 15 -6.94 24.05 -13.15
CA LYS A 15 -7.38 23.60 -11.83
C LYS A 15 -6.92 22.18 -11.53
N ASP A 16 -6.96 21.29 -12.52
CA ASP A 16 -6.51 19.91 -12.35
C ASP A 16 -4.99 19.84 -12.22
N LEU A 17 -4.24 20.59 -13.05
CA LEU A 17 -2.80 20.74 -12.90
C LEU A 17 -2.41 21.25 -11.50
N LEU A 18 -3.14 22.25 -10.98
CA LEU A 18 -2.90 22.78 -9.65
C LEU A 18 -3.12 21.71 -8.56
N LYS A 19 -4.15 20.87 -8.67
CA LYS A 19 -4.37 19.76 -7.72
C LYS A 19 -3.20 18.79 -7.72
N GLU A 20 -2.70 18.45 -8.91
CA GLU A 20 -1.58 17.52 -9.08
C GLU A 20 -0.27 18.07 -8.50
N VAL A 21 0.04 19.33 -8.79
CA VAL A 21 1.21 20.01 -8.24
C VAL A 21 1.14 20.09 -6.72
N LYS A 22 -0.04 20.37 -6.15
CA LYS A 22 -0.26 20.36 -4.70
C LYS A 22 -0.03 18.98 -4.11
N LEU A 23 -0.60 17.93 -4.70
CA LEU A 23 -0.41 16.55 -4.24
C LEU A 23 1.08 16.17 -4.24
N TYR A 24 1.80 16.43 -5.34
CA TYR A 24 3.23 16.15 -5.42
C TYR A 24 4.02 16.91 -4.35
N ARG A 25 3.75 18.20 -4.17
CA ARG A 25 4.41 19.04 -3.15
C ARG A 25 4.16 18.50 -1.75
N ASP A 26 2.91 18.17 -1.43
CA ASP A 26 2.52 17.71 -0.10
C ASP A 26 3.18 16.36 0.22
N LEU A 27 3.16 15.41 -0.73
CA LEU A 27 3.89 14.13 -0.62
C LEU A 27 5.40 14.32 -0.46
N LYS A 28 6.01 15.22 -1.24
CA LYS A 28 7.44 15.54 -1.11
C LYS A 28 7.78 16.15 0.24
N THR A 29 6.88 16.97 0.79
CA THR A 29 7.05 17.60 2.10
C THR A 29 6.96 16.58 3.23
N GLN A 30 6.00 15.66 3.15
CA GLN A 30 5.75 14.67 4.21
C GLN A 30 6.70 13.47 4.17
N LEU A 31 7.02 12.98 2.97
CA LEU A 31 7.74 11.72 2.77
C LEU A 31 9.17 11.93 2.22
N GLY A 32 9.58 13.18 1.99
CA GLY A 32 10.88 13.52 1.41
C GLY A 32 11.12 12.83 0.08
N ASN A 33 12.26 12.14 -0.04
CA ASN A 33 12.65 11.42 -1.26
C ASN A 33 11.70 10.26 -1.62
N ARG A 34 10.91 9.75 -0.67
CA ARG A 34 9.91 8.71 -0.95
C ARG A 34 8.67 9.28 -1.64
N GLY A 35 8.39 10.58 -1.46
CA GLY A 35 7.20 11.24 -2.00
C GLY A 35 7.08 11.17 -3.52
N GLU A 36 8.21 11.28 -4.25
CA GLU A 36 8.20 11.14 -5.71
C GLU A 36 7.81 9.73 -6.16
N LYS A 37 8.30 8.69 -5.47
CA LYS A 37 7.95 7.30 -5.77
C LYS A 37 6.47 7.07 -5.50
N THR A 38 5.97 7.53 -4.36
CA THR A 38 4.55 7.42 -4.00
C THR A 38 3.65 8.16 -4.99
N TYR A 39 4.02 9.37 -5.41
CA TYR A 39 3.28 10.12 -6.42
C TYR A 39 3.18 9.36 -7.75
N LYS A 40 4.29 8.80 -8.24
CA LYS A 40 4.30 7.98 -9.48
C LYS A 40 3.41 6.75 -9.36
N LYS A 41 3.44 6.06 -8.21
CA LYS A 41 2.55 4.91 -7.95
C LYS A 41 1.07 5.31 -8.03
N ILE A 42 0.68 6.38 -7.32
CA ILE A 42 -0.70 6.90 -7.35
C ILE A 42 -1.11 7.23 -8.79
N LYS A 43 -0.23 7.88 -9.56
CA LYS A 43 -0.49 8.23 -10.96
C LYS A 43 -0.66 7.02 -11.87
N ASN A 44 0.10 5.97 -11.62
CA ASN A 44 0.03 4.73 -12.40
C ASN A 44 -1.07 3.78 -11.92
N GLY A 45 -1.76 4.11 -10.83
CA GLY A 45 -2.73 3.22 -10.18
C GLY A 45 -2.09 1.98 -9.54
N GLU A 46 -0.79 2.04 -9.26
CA GLU A 46 -0.05 0.97 -8.59
C GLU A 46 -0.44 0.93 -7.11
N LYS A 47 -0.71 -0.28 -6.60
CA LYS A 47 -1.04 -0.51 -5.18
C LYS A 47 0.15 -1.11 -4.45
N ASP A 48 0.35 -0.70 -3.22
CA ASP A 48 1.32 -1.34 -2.33
C ASP A 48 0.66 -2.49 -1.59
N LEU A 49 1.02 -3.71 -2.00
CA LEU A 49 0.53 -4.95 -1.41
C LEU A 49 1.66 -5.62 -0.64
N LEU A 50 1.54 -5.63 0.69
CA LEU A 50 2.53 -6.23 1.59
C LEU A 50 1.85 -7.24 2.50
N VAL A 51 2.50 -8.38 2.69
CA VAL A 51 2.11 -9.39 3.66
C VAL A 51 3.31 -9.66 4.56
N GLU A 52 3.15 -9.33 5.84
CA GLU A 52 4.10 -9.73 6.87
C GLU A 52 3.63 -11.03 7.50
N TYR A 53 4.51 -12.01 7.65
CA TYR A 53 4.17 -13.31 8.24
C TYR A 53 5.19 -13.74 9.27
N PHE A 54 4.74 -14.52 10.26
CA PHE A 54 5.61 -15.01 11.31
C PHE A 54 6.57 -16.07 10.74
N PRO A 55 7.88 -16.05 11.05
CA PRO A 55 8.88 -16.91 10.40
C PRO A 55 8.62 -18.42 10.53
N ALA A 56 7.87 -18.87 11.54
CA ALA A 56 7.50 -20.27 11.67
C ALA A 56 6.39 -20.72 10.69
N ILE A 57 5.76 -19.78 9.97
CA ILE A 57 4.76 -20.04 8.95
C ILE A 57 5.46 -20.09 7.60
N SER A 58 5.14 -21.08 6.77
CA SER A 58 5.68 -21.13 5.41
C SER A 58 5.13 -20.00 4.55
N LYS A 59 5.96 -19.50 3.63
CA LYS A 59 5.59 -18.44 2.70
C LYS A 59 4.36 -18.81 1.86
N GLU A 60 4.24 -20.08 1.49
CA GLU A 60 3.10 -20.62 0.73
C GLU A 60 1.80 -20.54 1.53
N LEU A 61 1.84 -20.94 2.80
CA LEU A 61 0.65 -20.88 3.67
C LEU A 61 0.24 -19.43 3.93
N ALA A 62 1.22 -18.56 4.19
CA ALA A 62 0.97 -17.11 4.32
C ALA A 62 0.36 -16.52 3.05
N PHE A 63 0.84 -16.94 1.88
CA PHE A 63 0.28 -16.51 0.60
C PHE A 63 -1.17 -16.97 0.42
N ASP A 64 -1.47 -18.25 0.62
CA ASP A 64 -2.81 -18.82 0.44
C ASP A 64 -3.85 -18.14 1.35
N GLU A 65 -3.50 -17.87 2.60
CA GLU A 65 -4.36 -17.12 3.51
C GLU A 65 -4.50 -15.66 3.10
N SER A 66 -3.41 -14.99 2.73
CA SER A 66 -3.46 -13.60 2.29
C SER A 66 -4.32 -13.40 1.03
N LYS A 67 -4.25 -14.34 0.08
CA LYS A 67 -5.05 -14.32 -1.16
C LYS A 67 -6.55 -14.33 -0.88
N LYS A 68 -7.01 -15.12 0.10
CA LYS A 68 -8.42 -15.14 0.52
C LYS A 68 -8.86 -13.78 1.06
N ILE A 69 -8.00 -13.13 1.85
CA ILE A 69 -8.30 -11.81 2.43
C ILE A 69 -8.33 -10.72 1.36
N PHE A 70 -7.36 -10.69 0.44
CA PHE A 70 -7.38 -9.75 -0.69
C PHE A 70 -8.66 -9.89 -1.51
N LYS A 71 -9.08 -11.12 -1.79
CA LYS A 71 -10.33 -11.38 -2.51
C LYS A 71 -11.58 -10.96 -1.72
N ASN A 72 -11.70 -11.41 -0.48
CA ASN A 72 -12.95 -11.26 0.27
C ASN A 72 -13.14 -9.88 0.90
N VAL A 73 -12.04 -9.21 1.29
CA VAL A 73 -12.10 -7.91 1.98
C VAL A 73 -11.78 -6.76 1.06
N PHE A 74 -10.77 -6.92 0.20
CA PHE A 74 -10.32 -5.86 -0.70
C PHE A 74 -10.86 -5.99 -2.13
N ASN A 75 -11.61 -7.06 -2.43
CA ASN A 75 -12.14 -7.37 -3.77
C ASN A 75 -11.06 -7.31 -4.85
N LEU A 76 -9.88 -7.87 -4.54
CA LEU A 76 -8.70 -7.87 -5.39
C LEU A 76 -8.17 -9.29 -5.55
N ASP A 77 -8.12 -9.78 -6.80
CA ASP A 77 -7.40 -11.02 -7.12
C ASP A 77 -5.91 -10.69 -7.30
N VAL A 78 -5.06 -11.40 -6.57
CA VAL A 78 -3.61 -11.17 -6.50
C VAL A 78 -2.83 -12.43 -6.83
N GLU A 79 -1.69 -12.28 -7.50
CA GLU A 79 -0.69 -13.33 -7.67
C GLU A 79 0.49 -13.10 -6.72
N GLN A 80 1.27 -14.15 -6.44
CA GLN A 80 2.39 -14.05 -5.51
C GLN A 80 3.46 -13.03 -5.94
N LYS A 81 3.58 -12.78 -7.26
CA LYS A 81 4.50 -11.78 -7.83
C LYS A 81 4.08 -10.34 -7.52
N ASP A 82 2.80 -10.12 -7.25
CA ASP A 82 2.24 -8.79 -6.99
C ASP A 82 2.39 -8.42 -5.50
N LEU A 83 2.70 -9.40 -4.65
CA LEU A 83 2.81 -9.25 -3.21
C LEU A 83 4.26 -9.17 -2.76
N LYS A 84 4.57 -8.15 -1.98
CA LYS A 84 5.78 -8.15 -1.17
C LYS A 84 5.52 -9.02 0.06
N MET A 85 6.22 -10.13 0.18
CA MET A 85 6.11 -11.07 1.31
C MET A 85 7.33 -10.89 2.20
N GLU A 86 7.14 -10.52 3.47
CA GLU A 86 8.22 -10.27 4.42
C GLU A 86 8.03 -11.08 5.70
N GLU A 87 9.11 -11.68 6.18
CA GLU A 87 9.12 -12.34 7.49
C GLU A 87 9.24 -11.28 8.59
N ASN A 88 8.35 -11.35 9.56
CA ASN A 88 8.34 -10.46 10.71
C ASN A 88 8.17 -11.27 12.00
N ALA A 89 9.24 -11.41 12.78
CA ALA A 89 9.20 -12.13 14.06
C ALA A 89 8.41 -11.39 15.16
N GLU A 90 8.19 -10.08 15.01
CA GLU A 90 7.54 -9.25 16.03
C GLU A 90 6.03 -9.47 16.12
N ILE A 91 5.40 -10.02 15.08
CA ILE A 91 3.94 -10.23 15.08
C ILE A 91 3.50 -11.41 15.96
N LYS A 92 4.44 -12.14 16.58
CA LYS A 92 4.20 -13.24 17.54
C LYS A 92 3.25 -14.34 17.04
N GLY A 93 3.23 -14.58 15.72
CA GLY A 93 2.39 -15.57 15.05
C GLY A 93 1.30 -14.95 14.17
N GLY A 94 0.80 -15.71 13.20
CA GLY A 94 -0.20 -15.24 12.22
C GLY A 94 0.41 -14.38 11.12
N ILE A 95 -0.41 -13.50 10.52
CA ILE A 95 -0.04 -12.63 9.40
C ILE A 95 -0.62 -11.21 9.55
N ARG A 96 0.04 -10.22 8.95
CA ARG A 96 -0.51 -8.88 8.70
C ARG A 96 -0.54 -8.61 7.21
N ILE A 97 -1.64 -8.04 6.75
CA ILE A 97 -1.88 -7.78 5.34
C ILE A 97 -2.10 -6.28 5.16
N TYR A 98 -1.33 -5.67 4.27
CA TYR A 98 -1.38 -4.26 3.94
C TYR A 98 -1.82 -4.08 2.49
N MET A 99 -2.76 -3.17 2.28
CA MET A 99 -3.11 -2.61 0.98
C MET A 99 -3.06 -1.09 1.10
N ASP A 100 -2.00 -0.48 0.58
CA ASP A 100 -1.69 0.94 0.76
C ASP A 100 -1.69 1.31 2.26
N ASP A 101 -2.58 2.21 2.69
CA ASP A 101 -2.73 2.64 4.07
C ASP A 101 -3.65 1.73 4.92
N LYS A 102 -4.27 0.71 4.30
CA LYS A 102 -5.18 -0.20 5.01
C LYS A 102 -4.42 -1.41 5.53
N VAL A 103 -4.68 -1.78 6.78
CA VAL A 103 -4.08 -2.96 7.41
C VAL A 103 -5.16 -3.89 7.96
N ILE A 104 -4.98 -5.19 7.73
CA ILE A 104 -5.72 -6.25 8.39
C ILE A 104 -4.72 -7.05 9.21
N ASP A 105 -4.87 -6.95 10.53
CA ASP A 105 -4.02 -7.66 11.48
C ASP A 105 -4.73 -8.96 11.94
N LEU A 106 -4.20 -10.10 11.48
CA LEU A 106 -4.59 -11.44 11.89
C LEU A 106 -3.49 -12.09 12.75
N SER A 107 -2.58 -11.29 13.28
CA SER A 107 -1.52 -11.76 14.15
C SER A 107 -2.02 -11.95 15.58
N TYR A 108 -1.38 -12.86 16.31
CA TYR A 108 -1.69 -13.10 17.72
C TYR A 108 -1.41 -11.87 18.61
N LEU A 109 -0.64 -10.91 18.11
CA LEU A 109 -0.39 -9.64 18.77
C LEU A 109 -1.68 -8.82 18.97
N LYS A 110 -2.65 -8.91 18.05
CA LYS A 110 -3.97 -8.30 18.25
C LYS A 110 -4.73 -8.96 19.41
N ILE A 111 -4.72 -10.30 19.46
CA ILE A 111 -5.40 -11.09 20.49
C ILE A 111 -4.77 -10.83 21.87
N GLU A 112 -3.44 -10.81 21.97
CA GLU A 112 -2.72 -10.50 23.21
C GLU A 112 -3.08 -9.11 23.75
N ARG A 113 -3.17 -8.10 22.87
CA ARG A 113 -3.57 -6.73 23.24
C ARG A 113 -5.02 -6.63 23.69
N GLU A 114 -5.92 -7.41 23.11
CA GLU A 114 -7.33 -7.46 23.52
C GLU A 114 -7.52 -8.19 24.85
N LEU A 115 -6.73 -9.24 25.12
CA LEU A 115 -6.74 -9.99 26.39
C LEU A 115 -6.03 -9.26 27.55
N SER A 116 -5.12 -8.34 27.25
CA SER A 116 -4.39 -7.55 28.26
C SER A 116 -5.16 -6.29 28.71
N LYS A 117 -6.39 -6.10 28.23
CA LYS A 117 -7.32 -5.04 28.67
C LYS A 117 -8.29 -5.59 29.70
#